data_AF-A0A0B7MXI7-F1
#
_entry.id   AF-A0A0B7MXI7-F1
#
_cell.length_a   1.000
_cell.length_b   1.000
_cell.length_c   1.000
_cell.angle_alpha   90.00
_cell.angle_beta   90.00
_cell.angle_gamma   90.00
#
_symmetry.space_group_name_H-M   'P 1'
#
loop_
_entity.id
_entity.type
_entity.pdbx_description
1 polymer ?
#
loop_
_entity_poly.entity_id
_entity_poly.type
_entity_poly.pdbx_seq_one_letter_code
_entity_poly.pdbx_strand_id
1 'polypeptide(L)'
;IDPLFQHNLQSLTLSAKEVCPRFLVYLAEHVVRLKHLTFFSDNTMSDGHFNSMFHHRSFNNAFNVLNERQNRMQIMSLKFDKHVRIFPPLLQRLATWFPALQTISFQKIQLDDLINQDNNILMDFSSLNLRYLYVDIKSIIPRRESLTNKIDLEIMRNHSAFSRQTALLYQKKWGNRNEINFARINSYQYGNIIARYRRLASQRALVLTIRANSINYLHFYSDTTNESAALYHAQYRQKFDQILHLNF
;
A
#
# COMPACT_ATOMS: atom_id res chain seq x y z
N ILE A 1 -26.66 -3.72 -16.82
CA ILE A 1 -26.38 -2.29 -16.51
C ILE A 1 -26.96 -1.48 -17.65
N ASP A 2 -27.83 -0.51 -17.34
CA ASP A 2 -28.45 0.39 -18.32
C ASP A 2 -27.38 1.02 -19.25
N PRO A 3 -27.52 0.99 -20.59
CA PRO A 3 -26.54 1.56 -21.52
C PRO A 3 -26.18 3.02 -21.22
N LEU A 4 -27.13 3.82 -20.71
CA LEU A 4 -26.90 5.21 -20.35
C LEU A 4 -26.01 5.38 -19.11
N PHE A 5 -26.03 4.39 -18.20
CA PHE A 5 -25.15 4.34 -17.03
C PHE A 5 -23.70 3.97 -17.39
N GLN A 6 -23.49 3.18 -18.45
CA GLN A 6 -22.16 2.70 -18.83
C GLN A 6 -21.22 3.82 -19.30
N HIS A 7 -21.77 4.85 -19.94
CA HIS A 7 -20.96 5.93 -20.52
C HIS A 7 -20.49 7.00 -19.53
N ASN A 8 -21.07 7.07 -18.32
CA ASN A 8 -20.79 8.14 -17.35
C ASN A 8 -20.24 7.67 -16.00
N LEU A 9 -20.10 6.36 -15.79
CA LEU A 9 -19.57 5.83 -14.54
C LEU A 9 -18.08 6.19 -14.38
N GLN A 10 -17.78 7.06 -13.40
CA GLN A 10 -16.42 7.50 -13.09
C GLN A 10 -15.81 6.78 -11.89
N SER A 11 -16.66 6.27 -10.99
CA SER A 11 -16.26 5.64 -9.74
C SER A 11 -17.07 4.38 -9.51
N LEU A 12 -16.42 3.31 -9.10
CA LEU A 12 -17.05 2.04 -8.82
C LEU A 12 -16.48 1.43 -7.54
N THR A 13 -17.36 0.95 -6.67
CA THR A 13 -17.00 0.26 -5.44
C THR A 13 -17.45 -1.19 -5.56
N LEU A 14 -16.53 -2.11 -5.31
CA LEU A 14 -16.71 -3.54 -5.52
C LEU A 14 -16.33 -4.30 -4.24
N SER A 15 -17.18 -5.25 -3.88
CA SER A 15 -16.81 -6.23 -2.88
C SER A 15 -15.71 -7.13 -3.47
N ALA A 16 -14.66 -7.42 -2.69
CA ALA A 16 -13.56 -8.29 -3.08
C ALA A 16 -14.05 -9.64 -3.63
N LYS A 17 -15.10 -10.21 -3.03
CA LYS A 17 -15.75 -11.46 -3.47
C LYS A 17 -16.42 -11.40 -4.86
N GLU A 18 -16.76 -10.22 -5.36
CA GLU A 18 -17.49 -10.02 -6.63
C GLU A 18 -16.55 -9.72 -7.80
N VAL A 19 -15.28 -9.43 -7.49
CA VAL A 19 -14.27 -9.21 -8.51
C VAL A 19 -13.97 -10.55 -9.15
N CYS A 20 -14.07 -10.61 -10.47
CA CYS A 20 -13.57 -11.73 -11.27
C CYS A 20 -12.92 -11.22 -12.56
N PRO A 21 -12.02 -12.00 -13.21
CA PRO A 21 -11.34 -11.57 -14.42
C PRO A 21 -12.29 -11.10 -15.52
N ARG A 22 -13.40 -11.83 -15.73
CA ARG A 22 -14.40 -11.51 -16.76
C ARG A 22 -15.08 -10.17 -16.51
N PHE A 23 -15.37 -9.86 -15.26
CA PHE A 23 -15.97 -8.59 -14.89
C PHE A 23 -15.02 -7.42 -15.14
N LEU A 24 -13.72 -7.57 -14.84
CA LEU A 24 -12.75 -6.52 -15.14
C LEU A 24 -12.55 -6.31 -16.65
N VAL A 25 -12.59 -7.38 -17.45
CA VAL A 25 -12.60 -7.27 -18.92
C VAL A 25 -13.83 -6.50 -19.39
N TYR A 26 -15.01 -6.85 -18.86
CA TYR A 26 -16.24 -6.13 -19.17
C TYR A 26 -16.14 -4.63 -18.82
N LEU A 27 -15.62 -4.30 -17.63
CA LEU A 27 -15.41 -2.90 -17.24
C LEU A 27 -14.47 -2.18 -18.20
N ALA A 28 -13.38 -2.84 -18.62
CA ALA A 28 -12.43 -2.26 -19.56
C ALA A 28 -13.02 -2.01 -20.95
N GLU A 29 -13.89 -2.91 -21.42
CA GLU A 29 -14.51 -2.81 -22.76
C GLU A 29 -15.68 -1.82 -22.80
N HIS A 30 -16.44 -1.71 -21.71
CA HIS A 30 -17.70 -0.98 -21.71
C HIS A 30 -17.73 0.29 -20.85
N VAL A 31 -16.78 0.48 -19.93
CA VAL A 31 -16.80 1.59 -18.96
C VAL A 31 -15.57 2.48 -19.13
N VAL A 32 -15.52 3.17 -20.27
CA VAL A 32 -14.37 3.97 -20.71
C VAL A 32 -14.03 5.14 -19.76
N ARG A 33 -15.01 5.66 -19.02
CA ARG A 33 -14.84 6.81 -18.12
C ARG A 33 -14.48 6.45 -16.69
N LEU A 34 -14.35 5.16 -16.36
CA LEU A 34 -14.03 4.73 -15.01
C LEU A 34 -12.60 5.17 -14.64
N LYS A 35 -12.48 5.96 -13.57
CA LYS A 35 -11.20 6.51 -13.08
C LYS A 35 -10.88 6.07 -11.66
N HIS A 36 -11.89 5.73 -10.87
CA HIS A 36 -11.76 5.39 -9.46
C HIS A 36 -12.34 4.02 -9.18
N LEU A 37 -11.51 3.15 -8.59
CA LEU A 37 -11.92 1.82 -8.16
C LEU A 37 -11.69 1.68 -6.66
N THR A 38 -12.72 1.24 -5.95
CA THR A 38 -12.63 0.87 -4.54
C THR A 38 -12.92 -0.62 -4.39
N PHE A 39 -12.01 -1.35 -3.75
CA PHE A 39 -12.21 -2.72 -3.33
C PHE A 39 -12.41 -2.75 -1.82
N PHE A 40 -13.44 -3.46 -1.36
CA PHE A 40 -13.66 -3.67 0.07
C PHE A 40 -13.95 -5.13 0.40
N SER A 41 -13.60 -5.57 1.61
CA SER A 41 -14.01 -6.87 2.13
C SER A 41 -14.73 -6.71 3.47
N ASP A 42 -15.92 -7.30 3.59
CA ASP A 42 -16.66 -7.26 4.85
C ASP A 42 -16.16 -8.31 5.86
N ASN A 43 -15.34 -9.27 5.43
CA ASN A 43 -14.91 -10.41 6.25
C ASN A 43 -13.38 -10.59 6.23
N THR A 44 -12.79 -10.73 7.41
CA THR A 44 -11.36 -11.02 7.60
C THR A 44 -10.93 -12.43 7.20
N MET A 45 -11.88 -13.36 7.08
CA MET A 45 -11.61 -14.82 6.97
C MET A 45 -11.95 -15.43 5.59
N SER A 46 -12.69 -14.74 4.72
CA SER A 46 -13.19 -15.33 3.46
C SER A 46 -12.39 -14.98 2.20
N ASP A 47 -11.28 -14.24 2.33
CA ASP A 47 -10.55 -13.67 1.19
C ASP A 47 -9.65 -14.67 0.42
N GLY A 48 -9.72 -15.97 0.74
CA GLY A 48 -9.09 -17.01 -0.08
C GLY A 48 -9.48 -16.91 -1.56
N HIS A 49 -10.71 -16.45 -1.86
CA HIS A 49 -11.16 -16.22 -3.24
C HIS A 49 -10.51 -14.99 -3.89
N PHE A 50 -10.40 -13.87 -3.18
CA PHE A 50 -9.75 -12.66 -3.71
C PHE A 50 -8.26 -12.89 -3.96
N ASN A 51 -7.57 -13.50 -2.99
CA ASN A 51 -6.17 -13.87 -3.14
C ASN A 51 -5.96 -14.87 -4.27
N SER A 52 -6.71 -15.97 -4.28
CA SER A 52 -6.59 -16.98 -5.35
C SER A 52 -6.87 -16.41 -6.73
N MET A 53 -7.80 -15.47 -6.86
CA MET A 53 -8.09 -14.79 -8.13
C MET A 53 -6.86 -14.04 -8.68
N PHE A 54 -6.18 -13.22 -7.88
CA PHE A 54 -4.99 -12.48 -8.36
C PHE A 54 -3.78 -13.39 -8.61
N HIS A 55 -3.72 -14.53 -7.92
CA HIS A 55 -2.77 -15.60 -8.24
C HIS A 55 -3.18 -16.42 -9.46
N HIS A 56 -4.46 -16.40 -9.83
CA HIS A 56 -5.00 -17.22 -10.91
C HIS A 56 -4.45 -16.73 -12.26
N ARG A 57 -3.92 -17.66 -13.06
CA ARG A 57 -3.43 -17.37 -14.42
C ARG A 57 -4.47 -16.64 -15.27
N SER A 58 -5.75 -16.97 -15.10
CA SER A 58 -6.86 -16.32 -15.82
C SER A 58 -6.97 -14.82 -15.55
N PHE A 59 -6.63 -14.34 -14.36
CA PHE A 59 -6.65 -12.91 -14.06
C PHE A 59 -5.52 -12.18 -14.78
N ASN A 60 -4.33 -12.78 -14.78
CA ASN A 60 -3.20 -12.25 -15.53
C ASN A 60 -3.43 -12.28 -17.04
N ASN A 61 -4.02 -13.36 -17.54
CA ASN A 61 -4.36 -13.49 -18.95
C ASN A 61 -5.42 -12.46 -19.37
N ALA A 62 -6.44 -12.21 -18.54
CA ALA A 62 -7.43 -11.18 -18.80
C ALA A 62 -6.80 -9.79 -18.99
N PHE A 63 -5.88 -9.41 -18.10
CA PHE A 63 -5.17 -8.13 -18.24
C PHE A 63 -4.15 -8.11 -19.37
N ASN A 64 -3.52 -9.24 -19.71
CA ASN A 64 -2.66 -9.31 -20.88
C ASN A 64 -3.46 -9.08 -22.17
N VAL A 65 -4.66 -9.69 -22.28
CA VAL A 65 -5.58 -9.45 -23.41
C VAL A 65 -6.01 -7.98 -23.48
N LEU A 66 -6.34 -7.36 -22.34
CA LEU A 66 -6.66 -5.92 -22.31
C LEU A 66 -5.47 -5.03 -22.72
N ASN A 67 -4.26 -5.43 -22.33
CA ASN A 67 -3.04 -4.72 -22.69
C ASN A 67 -2.71 -4.83 -24.19
N GLU A 68 -2.92 -6.01 -24.80
CA GLU A 68 -2.74 -6.25 -26.24
C GLU A 68 -3.75 -5.47 -27.09
N ARG A 69 -5.00 -5.39 -26.64
CA ARG A 69 -6.06 -4.63 -27.32
C ARG A 69 -5.92 -3.11 -27.20
N GLN A 70 -4.87 -2.60 -26.53
CA GLN A 70 -4.68 -1.20 -26.16
C GLN A 70 -5.86 -0.57 -25.38
N ASN A 71 -6.83 -1.38 -24.95
CA ASN A 71 -8.04 -0.93 -24.27
C ASN A 71 -7.80 -0.96 -22.76
N ARG A 72 -6.79 -0.20 -22.33
CA ARG A 72 -6.36 -0.17 -20.93
C ARG A 72 -7.28 0.74 -20.13
N MET A 73 -7.84 0.21 -19.04
CA MET A 73 -8.62 1.02 -18.12
C MET A 73 -7.79 2.20 -17.62
N GLN A 74 -8.31 3.41 -17.74
CA GLN A 74 -7.67 4.65 -17.29
C GLN A 74 -7.91 4.87 -15.78
N ILE A 75 -7.74 3.82 -14.98
CA ILE A 75 -7.89 3.91 -13.53
C ILE A 75 -6.74 4.76 -12.99
N MET A 76 -7.09 5.93 -12.47
CA MET A 76 -6.16 6.86 -11.86
C MET A 76 -6.04 6.67 -10.35
N SER A 77 -7.05 6.07 -9.73
CA SER A 77 -7.15 5.94 -8.27
C SER A 77 -7.64 4.55 -7.87
N LEU A 78 -6.91 3.92 -6.96
CA LEU A 78 -7.31 2.69 -6.30
C LEU A 78 -7.42 2.87 -4.79
N LYS A 79 -8.52 2.40 -4.23
CA LYS A 79 -8.71 2.30 -2.79
C LYS A 79 -8.94 0.84 -2.40
N PHE A 80 -8.19 0.37 -1.41
CA PHE A 80 -8.44 -0.87 -0.71
C PHE A 80 -8.93 -0.49 0.69
N ASP A 81 -10.13 -0.94 1.03
CA ASP A 81 -10.81 -0.59 2.29
C ASP A 81 -11.25 -1.86 3.01
N LYS A 82 -11.37 -1.82 4.34
CA LYS A 82 -11.91 -2.90 5.19
C LYS A 82 -11.33 -4.30 4.88
N HIS A 83 -10.36 -4.72 5.69
CA HIS A 83 -9.88 -6.11 5.76
C HIS A 83 -9.33 -6.72 4.47
N VAL A 84 -9.25 -5.97 3.36
CA VAL A 84 -8.63 -6.46 2.14
C VAL A 84 -7.18 -6.83 2.44
N ARG A 85 -6.83 -8.06 2.09
CA ARG A 85 -5.51 -8.63 2.27
C ARG A 85 -4.58 -8.20 1.14
N ILE A 86 -3.43 -7.61 1.49
CA ILE A 86 -2.44 -7.11 0.53
C ILE A 86 -1.20 -7.99 0.57
N PHE A 87 -0.80 -8.51 -0.59
CA PHE A 87 0.35 -9.42 -0.74
C PHE A 87 1.30 -8.92 -1.85
N PRO A 88 2.58 -9.34 -1.88
CA PRO A 88 3.57 -8.71 -2.76
C PRO A 88 3.25 -8.82 -4.27
N PRO A 89 2.78 -9.98 -4.79
CA PRO A 89 2.35 -10.09 -6.18
C PRO A 89 1.24 -9.12 -6.62
N LEU A 90 0.32 -8.75 -5.73
CA LEU A 90 -0.71 -7.75 -6.04
C LEU A 90 -0.06 -6.40 -6.34
N LEU A 91 0.79 -5.92 -5.43
CA LEU A 91 1.46 -4.62 -5.54
C LEU A 91 2.31 -4.51 -6.81
N GLN A 92 3.09 -5.55 -7.10
CA GLN A 92 3.99 -5.60 -8.27
C GLN A 92 3.22 -5.58 -9.60
N ARG A 93 1.98 -6.08 -9.64
CA ARG A 93 1.16 -6.14 -10.86
C ARG A 93 0.30 -4.92 -11.09
N LEU A 94 0.11 -4.05 -10.10
CA LEU A 94 -0.73 -2.85 -10.23
C LEU A 94 -0.32 -1.98 -11.42
N ALA A 95 0.98 -1.82 -11.68
CA ALA A 95 1.48 -1.04 -12.82
C ALA A 95 1.09 -1.65 -14.18
N THR A 96 1.09 -2.98 -14.26
CA THR A 96 0.73 -3.71 -15.48
C THR A 96 -0.76 -3.60 -15.77
N TRP A 97 -1.58 -3.62 -14.72
CA TRP A 97 -3.04 -3.57 -14.82
C TRP A 97 -3.59 -2.16 -14.98
N PHE A 98 -2.95 -1.19 -14.31
CA PHE A 98 -3.41 0.19 -14.21
C PHE A 98 -2.22 1.14 -14.45
N PRO A 99 -1.77 1.29 -15.69
CA PRO A 99 -0.59 2.11 -16.00
C PRO A 99 -0.80 3.62 -15.73
N ALA A 100 -2.06 4.08 -15.71
CA ALA A 100 -2.43 5.46 -15.40
C ALA A 100 -2.59 5.73 -13.88
N LEU A 101 -2.32 4.72 -13.04
CA LEU A 101 -2.55 4.79 -11.61
C LEU A 101 -1.60 5.80 -10.94
N GLN A 102 -2.18 6.81 -10.30
CA GLN A 102 -1.45 7.87 -9.61
C GLN A 102 -1.76 7.92 -8.12
N THR A 103 -2.90 7.38 -7.70
CA THR A 103 -3.37 7.44 -6.31
C THR A 103 -3.66 6.04 -5.79
N ILE A 104 -3.07 5.70 -4.65
CA ILE A 104 -3.37 4.44 -3.95
C ILE A 104 -3.70 4.76 -2.49
N SER A 105 -4.79 4.19 -2.00
CA SER A 105 -5.20 4.31 -0.61
C SER A 105 -5.43 2.94 0.00
N PHE A 106 -4.74 2.66 1.09
CA PHE A 106 -4.90 1.47 1.90
C PHE A 106 -5.51 1.85 3.26
N GLN A 107 -6.79 1.55 3.47
CA GLN A 107 -7.52 1.91 4.68
C GLN A 107 -8.01 0.65 5.39
N LYS A 108 -7.72 0.51 6.69
CA LYS A 108 -8.16 -0.66 7.49
C LYS A 108 -7.83 -2.02 6.84
N ILE A 109 -6.69 -2.10 6.15
CA ILE A 109 -6.26 -3.30 5.43
C ILE A 109 -5.41 -4.24 6.31
N GLN A 110 -5.20 -5.46 5.83
CA GLN A 110 -4.27 -6.43 6.43
C GLN A 110 -2.94 -6.41 5.68
N LEU A 111 -1.86 -6.14 6.40
CA LEU A 111 -0.48 -6.04 5.86
C LEU A 111 0.40 -7.25 6.25
N ASP A 112 -0.17 -8.24 6.94
CA ASP A 112 0.57 -9.37 7.51
C ASP A 112 1.34 -10.17 6.45
N ASP A 113 0.81 -10.27 5.22
CA ASP A 113 1.45 -10.97 4.10
C ASP A 113 2.65 -10.22 3.50
N LEU A 114 2.81 -8.94 3.83
CA LEU A 114 3.97 -8.16 3.41
C LEU A 114 5.12 -8.24 4.43
N ILE A 115 4.86 -8.83 5.60
CA ILE A 115 5.86 -9.01 6.65
C ILE A 115 6.80 -10.16 6.25
N ASN A 116 8.10 -9.87 6.19
CA ASN A 116 9.12 -10.87 5.92
C ASN A 116 9.58 -11.57 7.21
N GLN A 117 10.52 -12.51 7.09
CA GLN A 117 11.06 -13.29 8.22
C GLN A 117 11.72 -12.42 9.30
N ASP A 118 12.20 -11.23 8.95
CA ASP A 118 12.85 -10.27 9.85
C ASP A 118 11.87 -9.22 10.41
N ASN A 119 10.55 -9.44 10.26
CA ASN A 119 9.50 -8.50 10.69
C ASN A 119 9.55 -7.13 9.97
N ASN A 120 10.10 -7.09 8.76
CA ASN A 120 10.11 -5.90 7.89
C ASN A 120 9.00 -6.00 6.84
N ILE A 121 8.54 -4.85 6.35
CA ILE A 121 7.44 -4.76 5.39
C ILE A 121 7.96 -4.14 4.10
N LEU A 122 7.69 -4.79 2.96
CA LEU A 122 7.99 -4.25 1.64
C LEU A 122 6.71 -3.99 0.85
N MET A 123 6.47 -2.72 0.53
CA MET A 123 5.45 -2.30 -0.43
C MET A 123 6.11 -1.91 -1.75
N ASP A 124 6.05 -2.81 -2.74
CA ASP A 124 6.73 -2.64 -4.02
C ASP A 124 5.79 -2.17 -5.14
N PHE A 125 5.91 -0.90 -5.49
CA PHE A 125 5.25 -0.19 -6.58
C PHE A 125 6.24 0.26 -7.66
N SER A 126 7.39 -0.41 -7.82
CA SER A 126 8.57 -0.02 -8.62
C SER A 126 8.34 0.58 -10.01
N SER A 127 7.17 0.34 -10.61
CA SER A 127 6.82 0.79 -11.96
C SER A 127 5.76 1.90 -11.99
N LEU A 128 5.38 2.45 -10.83
CA LEU A 128 4.34 3.47 -10.71
C LEU A 128 4.91 4.85 -10.38
N ASN A 129 4.28 5.88 -10.98
CA ASN A 129 4.47 7.28 -10.65
C ASN A 129 3.31 7.76 -9.79
N LEU A 130 3.44 7.61 -8.47
CA LEU A 130 2.37 7.93 -7.55
C LEU A 130 2.39 9.41 -7.23
N ARG A 131 1.26 10.09 -7.49
CA ARG A 131 1.03 11.41 -6.91
C ARG A 131 0.80 11.25 -5.40
N TYR A 132 -0.01 10.27 -5.00
CA TYR A 132 -0.43 10.16 -3.60
C TYR A 132 -0.52 8.69 -3.17
N LEU A 133 0.11 8.38 -2.03
CA LEU A 133 0.00 7.09 -1.36
C LEU A 133 -0.50 7.31 0.07
N TYR A 134 -1.64 6.72 0.40
CA TYR A 134 -2.16 6.66 1.76
C TYR A 134 -2.04 5.25 2.31
N VAL A 135 -1.50 5.13 3.52
CA VAL A 135 -1.37 3.85 4.22
C VAL A 135 -1.84 4.01 5.67
N ASP A 136 -2.89 3.26 6.00
CA ASP A 136 -3.26 3.00 7.38
C ASP A 136 -2.27 1.99 7.98
N ILE A 137 -1.42 2.47 8.88
CA ILE A 137 -0.36 1.69 9.52
C ILE A 137 -0.79 1.12 10.87
N LYS A 138 -2.07 1.22 11.26
CA LYS A 138 -2.55 0.69 12.53
C LYS A 138 -2.20 -0.78 12.76
N SER A 139 -2.26 -1.60 11.70
CA SER A 139 -1.96 -3.04 11.78
C SER A 139 -0.48 -3.35 11.99
N ILE A 140 0.43 -2.44 11.61
CA ILE A 140 1.89 -2.67 11.65
C ILE A 140 2.55 -2.01 12.86
N ILE A 141 1.79 -1.24 13.64
CA ILE A 141 2.30 -0.62 14.85
C ILE A 141 2.53 -1.72 15.89
N PRO A 142 3.76 -1.86 16.41
CA PRO A 142 4.07 -2.84 17.43
C PRO A 142 3.13 -2.69 18.63
N ARG A 143 2.53 -3.81 19.06
CA ARG A 143 1.81 -3.86 20.34
C ARG A 143 2.82 -3.69 21.48
N ARG A 144 2.34 -3.25 22.65
CA ARG A 144 3.16 -2.88 23.82
C ARG A 144 4.15 -3.96 24.29
N GLU A 145 3.93 -5.22 23.95
CA GLU A 145 4.77 -6.37 24.30
C GLU A 145 5.82 -6.75 23.24
N SER A 146 5.87 -6.02 22.12
CA SER A 146 6.86 -6.26 21.07
C SER A 146 8.26 -5.81 21.48
N LEU A 147 9.28 -6.58 21.09
CA LEU A 147 10.68 -6.18 21.16
C LEU A 147 11.00 -4.98 20.25
N THR A 148 10.12 -4.68 19.30
CA THR A 148 10.24 -3.55 18.38
C THR A 148 9.92 -2.25 19.10
N ASN A 149 10.91 -1.36 19.19
CA ASN A 149 10.78 -0.06 19.84
C ASN A 149 10.95 1.13 18.87
N LYS A 150 11.07 0.87 17.57
CA LYS A 150 11.09 1.91 16.53
C LYS A 150 10.57 1.38 15.20
N ILE A 151 10.02 2.28 14.39
CA ILE A 151 9.70 2.05 12.98
C ILE A 151 10.60 2.95 12.14
N ASP A 152 11.35 2.35 11.24
CA ASP A 152 12.12 3.04 10.23
C ASP A 152 11.33 2.98 8.92
N LEU A 153 11.13 4.12 8.26
CA LEU A 153 10.49 4.23 6.95
C LEU A 153 11.58 4.46 5.91
N GLU A 154 11.73 3.50 5.01
CA GLU A 154 12.61 3.57 3.85
C GLU A 154 11.79 3.85 2.60
N ILE A 155 12.09 4.93 1.88
CA ILE A 155 11.46 5.24 0.59
C ILE A 155 12.54 5.12 -0.49
N MET A 156 12.41 4.11 -1.35
CA MET A 156 13.35 3.81 -2.41
C MET A 156 12.79 4.20 -3.77
N ARG A 157 13.57 4.94 -4.55
CA ARG A 157 13.28 5.10 -5.98
C ARG A 157 13.78 3.89 -6.75
N ASN A 158 12.94 3.31 -7.60
CA ASN A 158 13.41 2.32 -8.54
C ASN A 158 14.32 3.00 -9.57
N HIS A 159 15.60 2.68 -9.50
CA HIS A 159 16.64 3.19 -10.36
C HIS A 159 17.26 1.99 -11.04
N SER A 160 17.56 2.10 -12.35
CA SER A 160 18.17 1.02 -13.11
C SER A 160 19.40 0.47 -12.38
N ALA A 161 19.75 -0.79 -12.61
CA ALA A 161 20.82 -1.51 -11.91
C ALA A 161 22.19 -0.78 -11.86
N PHE A 162 22.35 0.29 -12.64
CA PHE A 162 23.57 1.09 -12.78
C PHE A 162 23.52 2.47 -12.10
N SER A 163 22.38 2.88 -11.53
CA SER A 163 22.25 4.18 -10.84
C SER A 163 22.19 3.99 -9.32
N ARG A 164 22.88 4.86 -8.59
CA ARG A 164 22.91 4.83 -7.12
C ARG A 164 21.47 4.85 -6.61
N GLN A 165 21.08 3.83 -5.83
CA GLN A 165 19.78 3.79 -5.17
C GLN A 165 19.65 5.04 -4.29
N THR A 166 18.72 5.92 -4.66
CA THR A 166 18.31 7.04 -3.81
C THR A 166 17.26 6.52 -2.86
N ALA A 167 17.63 6.43 -1.58
CA ALA A 167 16.72 6.07 -0.50
C ALA A 167 16.59 7.27 0.44
N LEU A 168 15.36 7.70 0.72
CA LEU A 168 15.10 8.55 1.89
C LEU A 168 14.79 7.66 3.07
N LEU A 169 15.42 7.98 4.19
CA LEU A 169 15.13 7.34 5.46
C LEU A 169 14.42 8.34 6.37
N TYR A 170 13.30 7.90 6.91
CA TYR A 170 12.65 8.54 8.03
C TYR A 170 12.58 7.56 9.20
N GLN A 171 12.52 8.07 10.42
CA GLN A 171 12.45 7.24 11.61
C GLN A 171 11.41 7.78 12.58
N LYS A 172 10.73 6.85 13.26
CA LYS A 172 9.87 7.10 14.40
C LYS A 172 10.28 6.19 15.55
N LYS A 173 10.64 6.76 16.69
CA LYS A 173 10.97 6.00 17.91
C LYS A 173 9.72 5.85 18.78
N TRP A 174 9.43 4.64 19.26
CA TRP A 174 8.33 4.39 20.19
C TRP A 174 8.77 4.73 21.62
N GLY A 175 7.91 5.43 22.36
CA GLY A 175 8.11 5.76 23.76
C GLY A 175 8.49 7.23 24.03
N ASN A 176 8.92 7.99 23.02
CA ASN A 176 9.11 9.43 23.18
C ASN A 176 7.77 10.14 22.94
N ARG A 177 7.07 10.52 24.02
CA ARG A 177 5.71 11.11 23.98
C ARG A 177 5.59 12.37 23.12
N ASN A 178 6.72 13.00 22.80
CA ASN A 178 6.80 14.25 22.05
C ASN A 178 7.08 14.06 20.55
N GLU A 179 7.47 12.85 20.11
CA GLU A 179 7.73 12.55 18.69
C GLU A 179 6.51 11.88 18.06
N ILE A 180 5.58 12.70 17.60
CA ILE A 180 4.36 12.21 16.91
C ILE A 180 4.73 11.74 15.49
N ASN A 181 5.77 12.33 14.88
CA ASN A 181 6.03 12.29 13.45
C ASN A 181 7.32 11.54 13.07
N PHE A 182 7.30 10.92 11.89
CA PHE A 182 8.51 10.46 11.20
C PHE A 182 9.44 11.65 10.95
N ALA A 183 10.64 11.59 11.52
CA ALA A 183 11.70 12.57 11.28
C ALA A 183 12.62 12.06 10.17
N ARG A 184 12.93 12.93 9.19
CA ARG A 184 13.90 12.60 8.14
C ARG A 184 15.28 12.43 8.76
N ILE A 185 15.90 11.29 8.51
CA ILE A 185 17.29 11.05 8.91
C ILE A 185 18.18 11.51 7.76
N ASN A 186 18.83 12.66 7.94
CA ASN A 186 19.94 13.08 7.11
C ASN A 186 21.17 12.26 7.47
N SER A 187 21.28 11.05 6.95
CA SER A 187 22.52 10.28 7.12
C SER A 187 23.00 9.75 5.77
N TYR A 188 24.18 10.22 5.36
CA TYR A 188 25.05 9.50 4.42
C TYR A 188 25.23 8.02 4.82
N GLN A 189 24.99 7.70 6.10
CA GLN A 189 25.08 6.36 6.68
C GLN A 189 24.02 5.37 6.21
N TYR A 190 22.85 5.79 5.69
CA TYR A 190 21.89 4.81 5.14
C TYR A 190 22.18 4.43 3.69
N GLY A 191 22.96 5.26 2.97
CA GLY A 191 23.57 4.87 1.70
C GLY A 191 24.65 3.79 1.84
N ASN A 192 25.15 3.55 3.06
CA ASN A 192 26.04 2.44 3.36
C ASN A 192 25.24 1.13 3.48
N ILE A 193 25.49 0.19 2.57
CA ILE A 193 24.85 -1.13 2.49
C ILE A 193 24.94 -1.89 3.82
N ILE A 194 26.07 -1.81 4.53
CA ILE A 194 26.28 -2.51 5.81
C ILE A 194 25.36 -1.94 6.90
N ALA A 195 25.24 -0.62 6.98
CA ALA A 195 24.37 0.03 7.95
C ALA A 195 22.89 -0.16 7.65
N ARG A 196 22.52 -0.29 6.37
CA ARG A 196 21.18 -0.73 5.95
C ARG A 196 20.91 -2.18 6.36
N TYR A 197 21.83 -3.09 6.06
CA TYR A 197 21.73 -4.51 6.44
C TYR A 197 21.57 -4.70 7.96
N ARG A 198 22.39 -4.00 8.76
CA ARG A 198 22.28 -4.06 10.23
C ARG A 198 20.92 -3.59 10.77
N ARG A 199 20.27 -2.64 10.08
CA ARG A 199 18.91 -2.19 10.46
C ARG A 199 17.85 -3.20 10.07
N LEU A 200 17.93 -3.73 8.84
CA LEU A 200 17.01 -4.77 8.36
C LEU A 200 17.08 -6.03 9.24
N ALA A 201 18.27 -6.41 9.73
CA ALA A 201 18.45 -7.54 10.62
C ALA A 201 18.10 -7.26 12.10
N SER A 202 17.66 -6.03 12.44
CA SER A 202 17.44 -5.64 13.83
C SER A 202 16.05 -6.04 14.32
N GLN A 203 15.97 -6.96 15.28
CA GLN A 203 14.69 -7.33 15.92
C GLN A 203 14.02 -6.18 16.71
N ARG A 204 14.77 -5.10 16.99
CA ARG A 204 14.26 -3.92 17.70
C ARG A 204 13.65 -2.88 16.77
N ALA A 205 13.82 -3.04 15.46
CA ALA A 205 13.32 -2.14 14.43
C ALA A 205 12.36 -2.86 13.51
N LEU A 206 11.24 -2.23 13.16
CA LEU A 206 10.46 -2.62 11.99
C LEU A 206 10.81 -1.64 10.87
N VAL A 207 11.29 -2.15 9.75
CA VAL A 207 11.54 -1.33 8.56
C VAL A 207 10.36 -1.47 7.61
N LEU A 208 9.66 -0.37 7.35
CA LEU A 208 8.68 -0.25 6.27
C LEU A 208 9.39 0.33 5.05
N THR A 209 9.62 -0.51 4.04
CA THR A 209 10.19 -0.10 2.76
C THR A 209 9.08 0.12 1.74
N ILE A 210 9.01 1.32 1.18
CA ILE A 210 8.15 1.65 0.04
C ILE A 210 9.05 1.89 -1.17
N ARG A 211 8.82 1.12 -2.23
CA ARG A 211 9.54 1.28 -3.50
C ARG A 211 8.59 1.76 -4.59
N ALA A 212 8.96 2.80 -5.32
CA ALA A 212 8.18 3.30 -6.47
C ALA A 212 9.10 4.05 -7.45
N ASN A 213 8.61 4.38 -8.65
CA ASN A 213 9.38 5.25 -9.55
C ASN A 213 9.34 6.72 -9.09
N SER A 214 8.21 7.16 -8.56
CA SER A 214 8.07 8.43 -7.85
C SER A 214 6.88 8.37 -6.88
N ILE A 215 6.97 9.14 -5.80
CA ILE A 215 5.87 9.40 -4.85
C ILE A 215 5.97 10.87 -4.47
N ASN A 216 4.93 11.67 -4.71
CA ASN A 216 4.96 13.10 -4.34
C ASN A 216 4.49 13.32 -2.89
N TYR A 217 3.40 12.65 -2.52
CA TYR A 217 2.77 12.75 -1.21
C TYR A 217 2.59 11.36 -0.61
N LEU A 218 3.05 11.19 0.61
CA LEU A 218 2.88 9.98 1.39
C LEU A 218 2.17 10.32 2.69
N HIS A 219 0.98 9.77 2.89
CA HIS A 219 0.17 9.99 4.08
C HIS A 219 0.09 8.70 4.89
N PHE A 220 0.59 8.75 6.12
CA PHE A 220 0.35 7.71 7.10
C PHE A 220 -0.72 8.07 8.10
N TYR A 221 -1.65 7.15 8.29
CA TYR A 221 -2.68 7.25 9.32
C TYR A 221 -2.52 6.12 10.32
N SER A 222 -2.74 6.43 11.59
CA SER A 222 -3.04 5.43 12.59
C SER A 222 -3.97 6.00 13.66
N ASP A 223 -5.09 5.31 13.85
CA ASP A 223 -5.91 5.50 15.03
C ASP A 223 -5.58 4.42 16.07
N THR A 224 -4.79 4.78 17.07
CA THR A 224 -4.48 3.86 18.18
C THR A 224 -5.64 3.67 19.15
N THR A 225 -6.83 4.23 18.87
CA THR A 225 -8.04 3.90 19.62
C THR A 225 -8.37 2.41 19.43
N ASN A 226 -8.00 1.61 20.41
CA ASN A 226 -8.52 0.27 20.59
C ASN A 226 -9.99 0.40 21.01
N GLU A 227 -10.92 -0.03 20.16
CA GLU A 227 -12.33 -0.18 20.53
C GLU A 227 -12.49 -1.17 21.70
N SER A 228 -11.59 -2.15 21.81
CA SER A 228 -11.51 -3.10 22.92
C SER A 228 -10.80 -2.58 24.18
N ALA A 229 -10.15 -1.39 24.14
CA ALA A 229 -9.58 -0.74 25.34
C ALA A 229 -10.44 0.45 25.82
N ALA A 230 -11.59 0.69 25.19
CA ALA A 230 -12.50 1.77 25.54
C ALA A 230 -13.00 1.70 27.00
N LEU A 231 -12.95 0.52 27.63
CA LEU A 231 -13.31 0.33 29.03
C LEU A 231 -12.16 0.51 30.03
N TYR A 232 -10.89 0.60 29.61
CA TYR A 232 -9.77 0.62 30.55
C TYR A 232 -8.89 1.87 30.54
N HIS A 233 -8.78 2.65 29.45
CA HIS A 233 -8.03 3.93 29.54
C HIS A 233 -8.51 5.01 28.56
N ALA A 234 -9.18 6.03 29.11
CA ALA A 234 -9.50 7.28 28.40
C ALA A 234 -8.26 8.16 28.11
N GLN A 235 -7.10 7.88 28.73
CA GLN A 235 -5.91 8.75 28.71
C GLN A 235 -4.90 8.47 27.56
N TYR A 236 -5.06 7.41 26.75
CA TYR A 236 -4.07 7.02 25.72
C TYR A 236 -4.60 7.10 24.29
N ARG A 237 -5.56 7.99 24.01
CA ARG A 237 -6.01 8.24 22.63
C ARG A 237 -4.98 9.12 21.90
N GLN A 238 -4.11 8.51 21.10
CA GLN A 238 -3.22 9.26 20.21
C GLN A 238 -3.60 8.97 18.75
N LYS A 239 -4.02 10.02 18.04
CA LYS A 239 -4.19 10.00 16.59
C LYS A 239 -2.88 10.40 15.94
N PHE A 240 -2.43 9.59 14.99
CA PHE A 240 -1.27 9.88 14.16
C PHE A 240 -1.76 10.10 12.72
N ASP A 241 -1.53 11.30 12.21
CA ASP A 241 -1.83 11.72 10.85
C ASP A 241 -0.63 12.56 10.39
N GLN A 242 0.09 12.06 9.39
CA GLN A 242 1.26 12.73 8.85
C GLN A 242 1.31 12.62 7.33
N ILE A 243 1.48 13.76 6.66
CA ILE A 243 1.76 13.86 5.24
C ILE A 243 3.23 14.25 5.05
N LEU A 244 3.96 13.41 4.31
CA LEU A 244 5.34 13.66 3.88
C LEU A 244 5.33 14.17 2.45
N HIS A 245 5.94 15.34 2.23
CA HIS A 245 6.25 15.87 0.91
C HIS A 245 7.62 15.37 0.48
N LEU A 246 7.65 14.65 -0.62
CA LEU A 246 8.82 13.95 -1.08
C LEU A 246 9.40 14.69 -2.28
N ASN A 247 10.36 15.58 -2.01
CA ASN A 247 11.13 16.26 -3.05
C ASN A 247 12.30 15.36 -3.45
N PHE A 248 12.10 14.61 -4.53
CA PHE A 248 13.09 13.77 -5.19
C PHE A 248 13.33 14.24 -6.62
#